data_AF-A0A0D9NS69-F1
#
_entry.id   AF-A0A0D9NS69-F1
#
_cell.length_a   1.000
_cell.length_b   1.000
_cell.length_c   1.000
_cell.angle_alpha   90.00
_cell.angle_beta   90.00
_cell.angle_gamma   90.00
#
_symmetry.space_group_name_H-M   'P 1'
#
loop_
_entity.id
_entity.type
_entity.pdbx_description
1 polymer ?
#
loop_
_entity_poly.entity_id
_entity_poly.type
_entity_poly.pdbx_seq_one_letter_code
_entity_poly.pdbx_strand_id
1 'polypeptide(L)'
;MHETEIIFTILRDVPLDTPFHNLYDLPGTTVRDILRKRCIADVELIGVYMNKWQSLGGLAYRHIHLCMYALIPLLDDSATHLAFSTACMIAQQGISRMKVLGYLLQGIQAFAWAMGKTIPESARRYLHGWGVEAIEPDLPVSFVLPQPDNVKEALARNSGPLLEEVEGQLGSLIELWARLGQ
;
A
#
# COMPACT_ATOMS: atom_id res chain seq x y z
N MET A 1 16.02 0.62 14.42
CA MET A 1 16.09 1.44 13.19
C MET A 1 16.51 0.58 11.98
N HIS A 2 17.55 -0.28 12.10
CA HIS A 2 17.95 -1.22 11.03
C HIS A 2 16.89 -2.28 10.65
N GLU A 3 16.11 -2.77 11.62
CA GLU A 3 15.06 -3.78 11.35
C GLU A 3 13.95 -3.25 10.44
N THR A 4 13.56 -1.99 10.58
CA THR A 4 12.49 -1.38 9.80
C THR A 4 12.88 -1.26 8.32
N GLU A 5 14.13 -0.90 8.02
CA GLU A 5 14.62 -0.88 6.64
C GLU A 5 14.67 -2.28 6.04
N ILE A 6 15.16 -3.29 6.77
CA ILE A 6 15.21 -4.68 6.27
C ILE A 6 13.82 -5.18 5.89
N ILE A 7 12.79 -4.87 6.69
CA ILE A 7 11.42 -5.34 6.45
C ILE A 7 10.85 -4.73 5.16
N PHE A 8 11.01 -3.43 4.94
CA PHE A 8 10.45 -2.73 3.78
C PHE A 8 11.35 -2.71 2.53
N THR A 9 12.60 -3.18 2.63
CA THR A 9 13.55 -3.28 1.50
C THR A 9 13.87 -4.71 1.08
N ILE A 10 13.92 -5.67 2.02
CA ILE A 10 14.28 -7.06 1.73
C ILE A 10 13.03 -7.94 1.81
N LEU A 11 12.31 -7.92 2.93
CA LEU A 11 11.22 -8.89 3.14
C LEU A 11 9.99 -8.66 2.26
N ARG A 12 9.79 -7.43 1.80
CA ARG A 12 8.71 -7.09 0.88
C ARG A 12 8.76 -7.90 -0.42
N ASP A 13 9.96 -8.24 -0.89
CA ASP A 13 10.17 -8.90 -2.18
C ASP A 13 10.33 -10.42 -2.02
N VAL A 14 10.19 -10.93 -0.79
CA VAL A 14 10.28 -12.35 -0.45
C VAL A 14 8.87 -12.96 -0.37
N PRO A 15 8.65 -14.20 -0.85
CA PRO A 15 7.35 -14.87 -0.71
C PRO A 15 6.87 -14.91 0.74
N LEU A 16 5.58 -14.60 0.95
CA LEU A 16 5.00 -14.41 2.29
C LEU A 16 5.15 -15.63 3.22
N ASP A 17 5.13 -16.83 2.66
CA ASP A 17 5.22 -18.08 3.42
C ASP A 17 6.68 -18.53 3.65
N THR A 18 7.65 -17.72 3.23
CA THR A 18 9.07 -17.99 3.49
C THR A 18 9.34 -17.98 5.00
N PRO A 19 9.98 -19.02 5.55
CA PRO A 19 10.38 -19.03 6.95
C PRO A 19 11.35 -17.89 7.24
N PHE A 20 11.05 -17.10 8.27
CA PHE A 20 11.93 -16.05 8.73
C PHE A 20 12.68 -16.54 9.96
N HIS A 21 13.95 -16.87 9.78
CA HIS A 21 14.81 -17.34 10.85
C HIS A 21 15.62 -16.17 11.42
N ASN A 22 15.31 -15.74 12.64
CA ASN A 22 16.17 -14.86 13.43
C ASN A 22 16.28 -15.38 14.88
N LEU A 23 17.10 -14.71 15.69
CA LEU A 23 17.37 -15.10 17.09
C LEU A 23 16.23 -14.73 18.07
N TYR A 24 15.22 -13.97 17.63
CA TYR A 24 14.26 -13.30 18.51
C TYR A 24 12.80 -13.69 18.27
N ASP A 25 12.49 -14.31 17.14
CA ASP A 25 11.15 -14.74 16.76
C ASP A 25 10.95 -16.24 16.99
N LEU A 26 9.68 -16.63 17.15
CA LEU A 26 9.31 -18.02 17.44
C LEU A 26 9.65 -18.93 16.25
N PRO A 27 10.00 -20.22 16.51
CA PRO A 27 10.10 -21.21 15.46
C PRO A 27 8.83 -21.25 14.61
N GLY A 28 8.98 -21.22 13.28
CA GLY A 28 7.85 -21.23 12.35
C GLY A 28 7.31 -19.85 11.98
N THR A 29 7.89 -18.76 12.47
CA THR A 29 7.55 -17.40 12.04
C THR A 29 7.84 -17.22 10.54
N THR A 30 6.89 -16.66 9.80
CA THR A 30 7.00 -16.42 8.36
C THR A 30 7.20 -14.94 8.05
N VAL A 31 7.62 -14.62 6.82
CA VAL A 31 7.68 -13.23 6.32
C VAL A 31 6.33 -12.51 6.50
N ARG A 32 5.22 -13.21 6.25
CA ARG A 32 3.85 -12.73 6.50
C ARG A 32 3.66 -12.21 7.93
N ASP A 33 4.09 -13.00 8.91
CA ASP A 33 3.92 -12.67 10.33
C ASP A 33 4.71 -11.42 10.70
N ILE A 34 5.94 -11.31 10.20
CA ILE A 34 6.81 -10.16 10.44
C ILE A 34 6.24 -8.89 9.80
N LEU A 35 5.84 -8.96 8.53
CA LEU A 35 5.24 -7.82 7.82
C LEU A 35 3.98 -7.35 8.52
N ARG A 36 3.08 -8.28 8.89
CA ARG A 36 1.85 -7.98 9.62
C ARG A 36 2.14 -7.29 10.95
N LYS A 37 2.92 -7.93 11.82
CA LYS A 37 3.25 -7.41 13.16
C LYS A 37 3.89 -6.03 13.07
N ARG A 38 4.82 -5.84 12.14
CA ARG A 38 5.54 -4.58 11.97
C ARG A 38 4.63 -3.47 11.44
N CYS A 39 3.87 -3.72 10.39
CA CYS A 39 2.99 -2.71 9.81
C CYS A 39 1.93 -2.24 10.80
N ILE A 40 1.35 -3.17 11.58
CA ILE A 40 0.40 -2.82 12.66
C ILE A 40 1.08 -1.90 13.67
N ALA A 41 2.23 -2.31 14.21
CA ALA A 41 2.95 -1.53 15.21
C ALA A 41 3.37 -0.14 14.69
N ASP A 42 3.83 -0.05 13.44
CA ASP A 42 4.26 1.21 12.84
C ASP A 42 3.07 2.16 12.60
N VAL A 43 1.93 1.65 12.14
CA VAL A 43 0.72 2.47 11.95
C VAL A 43 0.17 2.95 13.29
N GLU A 44 0.12 2.09 14.30
CA GLU A 44 -0.29 2.48 15.66
C GLU A 44 0.62 3.58 16.23
N LEU A 45 1.93 3.40 16.10
CA LEU A 45 2.92 4.38 16.57
C LEU A 45 2.73 5.73 15.87
N ILE A 46 2.62 5.75 14.55
CA ILE A 46 2.41 6.97 13.78
C ILE A 46 1.07 7.62 14.15
N GLY A 47 0.01 6.84 14.34
CA GLY A 47 -1.29 7.34 14.80
C GLY A 47 -1.19 8.07 16.15
N VAL A 48 -0.45 7.51 17.11
CA VAL A 48 -0.18 8.17 18.40
C VAL A 48 0.55 9.51 18.20
N TYR A 49 1.58 9.53 17.36
CA TYR A 49 2.33 10.76 17.10
C TYR A 49 1.51 11.81 16.36
N MET A 50 0.65 11.44 15.40
CA MET A 50 -0.21 12.39 14.70
C MET A 50 -1.20 13.09 15.60
N ASN A 51 -1.78 12.36 16.56
CA ASN A 51 -2.71 12.94 17.53
C ASN A 51 -2.04 14.01 18.39
N LYS A 52 -0.73 13.87 18.66
CA LYS A 52 0.03 14.80 19.51
C LYS A 52 0.81 15.86 18.71
N TRP A 53 1.22 15.54 17.48
CA TRP A 53 2.09 16.34 16.61
C TRP A 53 1.45 16.36 15.22
N GLN A 54 0.46 17.26 15.05
CA GLN A 54 -0.40 17.34 13.86
C GLN A 54 0.34 17.62 12.54
N SER A 55 1.62 17.99 12.60
CA SER A 55 2.51 18.12 11.45
C SER A 55 3.63 17.10 11.54
N LEU A 56 3.38 15.90 11.05
CA LEU A 56 4.48 14.98 10.74
C LEU A 56 5.16 15.43 9.45
N GLY A 57 6.48 15.25 9.40
CA GLY A 57 7.25 15.49 8.18
C GLY A 57 6.93 14.48 7.07
N GLY A 58 7.33 14.77 5.84
CA GLY A 58 7.09 13.90 4.68
C GLY A 58 7.56 12.44 4.85
N LEU A 59 8.55 12.20 5.72
CA LEU A 59 9.02 10.85 6.06
C LEU A 59 7.95 9.97 6.70
N ALA A 60 7.08 10.52 7.55
CA ALA A 60 6.02 9.73 8.19
C ALA A 60 4.98 9.28 7.17
N TYR A 61 4.59 10.18 6.26
CA TYR A 61 3.65 9.86 5.20
C TYR A 61 4.22 8.85 4.20
N ARG A 62 5.52 8.95 3.88
CA ARG A 62 6.22 7.92 3.10
C ARG A 62 6.17 6.56 3.80
N HIS A 63 6.42 6.52 5.11
CA HIS A 63 6.36 5.27 5.89
C HIS A 63 4.96 4.66 5.91
N ILE A 64 3.93 5.49 6.07
CA ILE A 64 2.53 5.06 6.01
C ILE A 64 2.19 4.45 4.64
N HIS A 65 2.68 5.06 3.56
CA HIS A 65 2.51 4.49 2.22
C HIS A 65 3.16 3.11 2.08
N LEU A 66 4.38 2.94 2.61
CA LEU A 66 5.05 1.63 2.62
C LEU A 66 4.28 0.58 3.44
N CYS A 67 3.70 0.98 4.57
CA CYS A 67 2.84 0.10 5.37
C CYS A 67 1.59 -0.32 4.58
N MET A 68 0.87 0.62 3.93
CA MET A 68 -0.30 0.28 3.12
C MET A 68 0.06 -0.72 2.01
N TYR A 69 1.17 -0.49 1.33
CA TYR A 69 1.65 -1.39 0.28
C TYR A 69 1.92 -2.81 0.81
N ALA A 70 2.62 -2.94 1.94
CA ALA A 70 2.92 -4.23 2.54
C ALA A 70 1.69 -4.95 3.12
N LEU A 71 0.65 -4.19 3.50
CA LEU A 71 -0.60 -4.74 4.03
C LEU A 71 -1.54 -5.25 2.93
N ILE A 72 -1.45 -4.75 1.68
CA ILE A 72 -2.35 -5.18 0.59
C ILE A 72 -2.39 -6.70 0.39
N PRO A 73 -1.25 -7.41 0.24
CA PRO A 73 -1.26 -8.85 0.08
C PRO A 73 -1.88 -9.61 1.27
N LEU A 74 -2.01 -8.94 2.42
CA LEU A 74 -2.46 -9.49 3.70
C LEU A 74 -3.92 -9.14 4.03
N LEU A 75 -4.65 -8.46 3.13
CA LEU A 75 -6.02 -8.01 3.38
C LEU A 75 -7.05 -9.14 3.56
N ASP A 76 -6.70 -10.39 3.25
CA ASP A 76 -7.56 -11.54 3.59
C ASP A 76 -7.55 -11.83 5.10
N ASP A 77 -6.53 -11.39 5.83
CA ASP A 77 -6.45 -11.46 7.29
C ASP A 77 -7.13 -10.22 7.91
N SER A 78 -8.27 -10.42 8.56
CA SER A 78 -9.03 -9.35 9.21
C SER A 78 -8.25 -8.62 10.31
N ALA A 79 -7.21 -9.23 10.87
CA ALA A 79 -6.33 -8.57 11.84
C ALA A 79 -5.58 -7.37 11.23
N THR A 80 -5.45 -7.30 9.90
CA THR A 80 -4.77 -6.19 9.21
C THR A 80 -5.69 -5.01 8.91
N HIS A 81 -7.01 -5.21 8.94
CA HIS A 81 -7.98 -4.24 8.43
C HIS A 81 -7.93 -2.92 9.20
N LEU A 82 -7.82 -2.96 10.52
CA LEU A 82 -7.75 -1.75 11.34
C LEU A 82 -6.50 -0.92 11.02
N ALA A 83 -5.34 -1.58 10.88
CA ALA A 83 -4.10 -0.91 10.53
C ALA A 83 -4.17 -0.33 9.11
N PHE A 84 -4.69 -1.07 8.14
CA PHE A 84 -4.87 -0.56 6.78
C PHE A 84 -5.79 0.67 6.74
N SER A 85 -6.97 0.60 7.37
CA SER A 85 -7.91 1.72 7.42
C SER A 85 -7.35 2.95 8.13
N THR A 86 -6.58 2.74 9.21
CA THR A 86 -5.90 3.82 9.93
C THR A 86 -4.82 4.47 9.06
N ALA A 87 -4.06 3.68 8.31
CA ALA A 87 -3.07 4.18 7.37
C ALA A 87 -3.71 5.01 6.24
N CYS A 88 -4.84 4.56 5.69
CA CYS A 88 -5.60 5.33 4.70
C CYS A 88 -6.10 6.67 5.26
N MET A 89 -6.62 6.67 6.50
CA MET A 89 -7.04 7.90 7.19
C MET A 89 -5.88 8.89 7.34
N ILE A 90 -4.72 8.41 7.78
CA ILE A 90 -3.53 9.23 7.99
C ILE A 90 -3.07 9.86 6.68
N ALA A 91 -2.99 9.07 5.60
CA ALA A 91 -2.64 9.57 4.28
C ALA A 91 -3.64 10.61 3.79
N GLN A 92 -4.94 10.36 3.95
CA GLN A 92 -6.03 11.26 3.54
C GLN A 92 -5.96 12.63 4.23
N GLN A 93 -5.63 12.67 5.53
CA GLN A 93 -5.45 13.93 6.26
C GLN A 93 -4.28 14.77 5.70
N GLY A 94 -3.23 14.12 5.20
CA GLY A 94 -2.05 14.80 4.66
C GLY A 94 -2.25 15.42 3.27
N ILE A 95 -3.30 15.04 2.55
CA ILE A 95 -3.55 15.44 1.16
C ILE A 95 -3.66 16.95 0.98
N SER A 96 -4.29 17.63 1.94
CA SER A 96 -4.41 19.11 1.94
C SER A 96 -3.06 19.82 1.90
N ARG A 97 -1.99 19.15 2.35
CA ARG A 97 -0.62 19.67 2.38
C ARG A 97 0.21 19.15 1.21
N MET A 98 0.00 17.90 0.81
CA MET A 98 0.78 17.22 -0.21
C MET A 98 -0.15 16.42 -1.12
N LYS A 99 -0.52 16.99 -2.28
CA LYS A 99 -1.39 16.34 -3.26
C LYS A 99 -0.89 14.95 -3.69
N VAL A 100 0.42 14.72 -3.69
CA VAL A 100 1.02 13.42 -4.00
C VAL A 100 0.46 12.28 -3.16
N LEU A 101 0.02 12.53 -1.92
CA LEU A 101 -0.60 11.52 -1.07
C LEU A 101 -1.92 10.99 -1.64
N GLY A 102 -2.65 11.81 -2.38
CA GLY A 102 -3.86 11.38 -3.06
C GLY A 102 -3.57 10.43 -4.22
N TYR A 103 -2.53 10.71 -5.01
CA TYR A 103 -2.06 9.77 -6.04
C TYR A 103 -1.55 8.46 -5.42
N LEU A 104 -0.86 8.53 -4.27
CA LEU A 104 -0.48 7.34 -3.49
C LEU A 104 -1.69 6.49 -3.07
N LEU A 105 -2.80 7.11 -2.63
CA LEU A 105 -4.03 6.37 -2.34
C LEU A 105 -4.67 5.73 -3.58
N GLN A 106 -4.57 6.37 -4.75
CA GLN A 106 -5.00 5.75 -6.01
C GLN A 106 -4.17 4.53 -6.37
N GLY A 107 -2.84 4.61 -6.25
CA GLY A 107 -1.97 3.46 -6.49
C GLY A 107 -2.28 2.29 -5.57
N ILE A 108 -2.54 2.56 -4.28
CA ILE A 108 -2.95 1.54 -3.30
C ILE A 108 -4.27 0.88 -3.72
N GLN A 109 -5.26 1.63 -4.20
CA GLN A 109 -6.53 1.07 -4.70
C GLN A 109 -6.32 0.18 -5.93
N ALA A 110 -5.58 0.68 -6.93
CA ALA A 110 -5.27 -0.07 -8.15
C ALA A 110 -4.49 -1.36 -7.83
N PHE A 111 -3.54 -1.29 -6.89
CA PHE A 111 -2.77 -2.46 -6.49
C PHE A 111 -3.61 -3.50 -5.74
N ALA A 112 -4.47 -3.08 -4.81
CA ALA A 112 -5.39 -3.99 -4.13
C ALA A 112 -6.29 -4.74 -5.13
N TRP A 113 -6.85 -4.02 -6.09
CA TRP A 113 -7.64 -4.62 -7.16
C TRP A 113 -6.84 -5.59 -8.03
N ALA A 114 -5.65 -5.19 -8.48
CA ALA A 114 -4.81 -6.05 -9.31
C ALA A 114 -4.42 -7.37 -8.60
N MET A 115 -4.29 -7.33 -7.28
CA MET A 115 -4.05 -8.50 -6.43
C MET A 115 -5.31 -9.31 -6.11
N GLY A 116 -6.48 -8.91 -6.63
CA GLY A 116 -7.77 -9.53 -6.32
C GLY A 116 -8.17 -9.38 -4.84
N LYS A 117 -7.63 -8.37 -4.14
CA LYS A 117 -7.88 -8.14 -2.72
C LYS A 117 -9.06 -7.20 -2.53
N THR A 118 -9.90 -7.52 -1.56
CA THR A 118 -11.03 -6.66 -1.18
C THR A 118 -10.57 -5.61 -0.18
N ILE A 119 -10.78 -4.34 -0.51
CA ILE A 119 -10.51 -3.23 0.40
C ILE A 119 -11.51 -3.29 1.58
N PRO A 120 -11.05 -3.23 2.84
CA PRO A 120 -11.93 -3.24 4.00
C PRO A 120 -12.94 -2.09 3.98
N GLU A 121 -14.18 -2.36 4.40
CA GLU A 121 -15.26 -1.36 4.43
C GLU A 121 -14.88 -0.13 5.26
N SER A 122 -14.16 -0.34 6.37
CA SER A 122 -13.69 0.73 7.25
C SER A 122 -12.70 1.70 6.59
N ALA A 123 -12.06 1.31 5.48
CA ALA A 123 -11.11 2.14 4.75
C ALA A 123 -11.78 3.02 3.67
N ARG A 124 -12.94 2.60 3.14
CA ARG A 124 -13.53 3.18 1.91
C ARG A 124 -13.72 4.69 1.99
N ARG A 125 -14.20 5.20 3.12
CA ARG A 125 -14.44 6.63 3.33
C ARG A 125 -13.18 7.50 3.17
N TYR A 126 -12.00 6.94 3.42
CA TYR A 126 -10.73 7.66 3.31
C TYR A 126 -10.12 7.60 1.91
N LEU A 127 -10.61 6.67 1.08
CA LEU A 127 -10.22 6.51 -0.32
C LEU A 127 -11.20 7.23 -1.27
N HIS A 128 -12.39 7.57 -0.77
CA HIS A 128 -13.41 8.28 -1.51
C HIS A 128 -12.91 9.65 -2.00
N GLY A 129 -13.27 10.00 -3.24
CA GLY A 129 -12.80 11.23 -3.91
C GLY A 129 -11.40 11.10 -4.56
N TRP A 130 -10.68 10.00 -4.32
CA TRP A 130 -9.42 9.66 -4.98
C TRP A 130 -9.61 8.45 -5.90
N GLY A 131 -10.72 8.45 -6.63
CA GLY A 131 -11.03 7.49 -7.69
C GLY A 131 -10.82 8.11 -9.08
N VAL A 132 -11.71 7.79 -10.02
CA VAL A 132 -11.66 8.19 -11.44
C VAL A 132 -11.53 9.69 -11.66
N GLU A 133 -12.20 10.45 -10.81
CA GLU A 133 -12.35 11.90 -10.96
C GLU A 133 -11.06 12.67 -10.61
N ALA A 134 -10.12 12.02 -9.93
CA ALA A 134 -8.86 12.61 -9.50
C ALA A 134 -7.64 12.04 -10.25
N ILE A 135 -7.85 11.33 -11.38
CA ILE A 135 -6.76 10.74 -12.16
C ILE A 135 -5.90 11.87 -12.75
N GLU A 136 -4.62 11.89 -12.38
CA GLU A 136 -3.63 12.69 -13.10
C GLU A 136 -3.21 11.91 -14.36
N PRO A 137 -3.42 12.46 -15.57
CA PRO A 137 -2.91 11.84 -16.79
C PRO A 137 -1.38 11.79 -16.75
N ASP A 138 -0.80 10.75 -17.33
CA ASP A 138 0.66 10.57 -17.47
C ASP A 138 1.48 10.39 -16.18
N LEU A 139 0.86 10.14 -15.01
CA LEU A 139 1.63 9.87 -13.78
C LEU A 139 2.29 8.48 -13.85
N PRO A 140 3.62 8.37 -13.70
CA PRO A 140 4.29 7.07 -13.74
C PRO A 140 3.88 6.16 -12.59
N VAL A 141 3.58 4.89 -12.90
CA VAL A 141 3.26 3.86 -11.89
C VAL A 141 4.38 3.74 -10.86
N SER A 142 5.64 3.81 -11.32
CA SER A 142 6.84 3.74 -10.47
C SER A 142 6.94 4.86 -9.44
N PHE A 143 6.23 5.98 -9.66
CA PHE A 143 6.18 7.09 -8.73
C PHE A 143 5.30 6.78 -7.51
N VAL A 144 4.34 5.86 -7.70
CA VAL A 144 3.26 5.62 -6.74
C VAL A 144 3.35 4.22 -6.15
N LEU A 145 3.77 3.23 -6.93
CA LEU A 145 3.96 1.86 -6.48
C LEU A 145 5.42 1.46 -6.68
N PRO A 146 6.07 0.85 -5.67
CA PRO A 146 7.27 0.09 -5.93
C PRO A 146 6.95 -0.99 -6.99
N GLN A 147 7.85 -1.19 -7.95
CA GLN A 147 7.68 -2.12 -9.07
C GLN A 147 8.49 -3.43 -8.94
N PRO A 148 8.31 -4.26 -7.89
CA PRO A 148 8.77 -5.63 -7.93
C PRO A 148 7.97 -6.45 -8.95
N ASP A 149 8.55 -7.57 -9.39
CA ASP A 149 8.02 -8.41 -10.48
C ASP A 149 6.58 -8.88 -10.22
N ASN A 150 6.26 -9.17 -8.96
CA ASN A 150 4.92 -9.56 -8.52
C ASN A 150 3.85 -8.46 -8.76
N VAL A 151 4.20 -7.19 -8.63
CA VAL A 151 3.28 -6.07 -8.89
C VAL A 151 3.12 -5.85 -10.38
N LYS A 152 4.21 -5.95 -11.15
CA LYS A 152 4.14 -5.91 -12.61
C LYS A 152 3.25 -7.03 -13.15
N GLU A 153 3.44 -8.26 -12.68
CA GLU A 153 2.60 -9.39 -13.04
C GLU A 153 1.14 -9.22 -12.63
N ALA A 154 0.87 -8.76 -11.40
CA ALA A 154 -0.49 -8.55 -10.93
C ALA A 154 -1.24 -7.50 -11.76
N LEU A 155 -0.57 -6.39 -12.08
CA LEU A 155 -1.12 -5.36 -12.95
C LEU A 155 -1.29 -5.89 -14.39
N ALA A 156 -0.39 -6.77 -14.85
CA ALA A 156 -0.44 -7.36 -16.19
C ALA A 156 -1.55 -8.36 -16.42
N ARG A 157 -1.86 -9.18 -15.43
CA ARG A 157 -2.97 -10.13 -15.52
C ARG A 157 -4.31 -9.46 -15.73
N ASN A 158 -4.49 -8.25 -15.18
CA ASN A 158 -5.79 -7.58 -15.20
C ASN A 158 -5.95 -6.58 -16.36
N SER A 159 -4.88 -6.15 -17.01
CA SER A 159 -4.90 -5.15 -18.10
C SER A 159 -4.78 -5.72 -19.51
N GLY A 160 -4.50 -7.03 -19.67
CA GLY A 160 -4.40 -7.65 -20.99
C GLY A 160 -3.21 -7.11 -21.82
N PRO A 161 -3.24 -7.22 -23.17
CA PRO A 161 -2.12 -6.80 -24.02
C PRO A 161 -1.86 -5.29 -24.06
N LEU A 162 -2.61 -4.48 -23.30
CA LEU A 162 -2.44 -3.02 -23.18
C LEU A 162 -1.13 -2.60 -22.49
N LEU A 163 -0.43 -3.49 -21.78
CA LEU A 163 0.72 -3.10 -20.96
C LEU A 163 2.04 -2.89 -21.70
N GLU A 164 2.22 -3.47 -22.89
CA GLU A 164 3.48 -3.29 -23.64
C GLU A 164 3.73 -1.81 -24.01
N GLU A 165 2.67 -0.98 -24.08
CA GLU A 165 2.77 0.49 -24.22
C GLU A 165 2.56 1.27 -22.89
N VAL A 166 2.00 0.65 -21.85
CA VAL A 166 1.44 1.31 -20.64
C VAL A 166 2.29 1.11 -19.37
N GLU A 167 3.45 0.44 -19.45
CA GLU A 167 4.40 0.31 -18.31
C GLU A 167 4.74 1.65 -17.63
N GLY A 168 4.47 2.78 -18.29
CA GLY A 168 4.66 4.13 -17.78
C GLY A 168 3.44 4.90 -17.27
N GLN A 169 2.19 4.40 -17.30
CA GLN A 169 1.02 5.25 -17.00
C GLN A 169 0.05 4.64 -15.97
N LEU A 170 0.13 5.13 -14.72
CA LEU A 170 -0.80 4.78 -13.64
C LEU A 170 -2.24 5.17 -13.97
N GLY A 171 -2.42 6.25 -14.73
CA GLY A 171 -3.74 6.71 -15.16
C GLY A 171 -4.56 5.60 -15.83
N SER A 172 -3.97 4.87 -16.78
CA SER A 172 -4.66 3.78 -17.49
C SER A 172 -5.05 2.61 -16.57
N LEU A 173 -4.22 2.29 -15.56
CA LEU A 173 -4.53 1.26 -14.57
C LEU A 173 -5.65 1.68 -13.63
N ILE A 174 -5.68 2.95 -13.20
CA ILE A 174 -6.77 3.49 -12.37
C ILE A 174 -8.07 3.53 -13.18
N GLU A 175 -8.03 3.95 -14.45
CA GLU A 175 -9.20 3.93 -15.33
C GLU A 175 -9.78 2.52 -15.49
N LEU A 176 -8.91 1.53 -15.69
CA LEU A 176 -9.32 0.14 -15.85
C LEU A 176 -9.93 -0.43 -14.57
N TRP A 177 -9.27 -0.22 -13.42
CA TRP A 177 -9.81 -0.58 -12.11
C TRP A 177 -11.20 0.00 -11.94
N ALA A 178 -11.38 1.29 -12.23
CA ALA A 178 -12.64 1.95 -12.02
C ALA A 178 -13.77 1.48 -12.92
N ARG A 179 -13.47 1.07 -14.16
CA ARG A 179 -14.45 0.45 -15.06
C ARG A 179 -14.89 -0.94 -14.58
N LEU A 180 -14.03 -1.64 -13.84
CA LEU A 180 -14.24 -3.04 -13.40
C LEU A 180 -14.66 -3.16 -11.93
N GLY A 181 -14.46 -2.12 -11.12
CA GLY A 181 -14.76 -2.07 -9.70
C GLY A 181 -16.10 -1.40 -9.34
N GLN A 182 -16.93 -1.07 -10.33
CA GLN A 182 -18.36 -0.77 -10.17
C GLN A 182 -19.18 -2.07 -10.18
#